data_AF-A0A7W1KU47-F1
#
_entry.id   AF-A0A7W1KU47-F1
#
_cell.length_a   1.000
_cell.length_b   1.000
_cell.length_c   1.000
_cell.angle_alpha   90.00
_cell.angle_beta   90.00
_cell.angle_gamma   90.00
#
_symmetry.space_group_name_H-M   'P 1'
#
loop_
_entity.id
_entity.type
_entity.pdbx_description
1 polymer ?
#
loop_
_entity_poly.entity_id
_entity_poly.type
_entity_poly.pdbx_seq_one_letter_code
_entity_poly.pdbx_strand_id
1 'polypeptide(L)' 'MRSRLLIEHAGSDAPAYCGVRTKRELFVHYTTGEEEYYRLDDDPWSLRNLAGRDDVRREMGELRDYARKRCSPVPPGFSW' A
#
# COMPACT_ATOMS: atom_id res chain seq x y z
N MET A 1 11.71 17.37 -7.19
CA MET A 1 10.83 17.24 -5.99
C MET A 1 10.30 15.81 -5.97
N ARG A 2 10.47 15.04 -4.88
CA ARG A 2 10.02 13.63 -4.84
C ARG A 2 8.51 13.57 -4.67
N SER A 3 7.82 12.81 -5.52
CA SER A 3 6.35 12.74 -5.56
C SER A 3 5.76 11.55 -4.81
N ARG A 4 6.60 10.68 -4.23
CA ARG A 4 6.19 9.43 -3.57
C ARG A 4 7.09 9.12 -2.37
N LEU A 5 6.48 8.60 -1.30
CA LEU A 5 7.14 8.10 -0.10
C LEU A 5 6.92 6.59 0.01
N LEU A 6 8.01 5.86 0.23
CA LEU A 6 7.99 4.44 0.58
C LEU A 6 7.88 4.34 2.11
N ILE A 7 7.02 3.43 2.60
CA ILE A 7 6.85 3.16 4.03
C ILE A 7 7.01 1.65 4.21
N GLU A 8 7.86 1.25 5.15
CA GLU A 8 8.20 -0.14 5.45
C GLU A 8 8.14 -0.37 6.96
N HIS A 9 7.57 -1.50 7.39
CA HIS A 9 7.51 -1.93 8.80
C HIS A 9 7.96 -3.39 8.92
N ALA A 10 8.94 -3.64 9.79
CA ALA A 10 9.63 -4.94 9.90
C ALA A 10 9.08 -5.88 11.00
N GLY A 11 7.95 -5.52 11.64
CA GLY A 11 7.16 -6.43 12.50
C GLY A 11 7.63 -6.58 13.96
N SER A 12 6.75 -6.22 14.88
CA SER A 12 6.66 -6.73 16.26
C SER A 12 5.21 -6.74 16.74
N ASP A 13 4.47 -5.67 16.45
CA ASP A 13 3.07 -5.46 16.88
C ASP A 13 2.06 -5.42 15.71
N ALA A 14 2.55 -5.48 14.47
CA ALA A 14 1.75 -5.55 13.25
C ALA A 14 2.45 -6.43 12.20
N PRO A 15 1.70 -7.05 11.27
CA PRO A 15 2.29 -7.79 10.16
C PRO A 15 3.21 -6.89 9.33
N ALA A 16 4.27 -7.47 8.78
CA ALA A 16 5.12 -6.73 7.86
C ALA A 16 4.34 -6.35 6.60
N TYR A 17 4.65 -5.20 6.00
CA TYR A 17 3.95 -4.73 4.81
C TYR A 17 4.90 -4.07 3.81
N CYS A 18 4.50 -4.08 2.54
CA CYS A 18 5.03 -3.18 1.51
C CYS A 18 3.92 -2.22 1.09
N GLY A 19 4.20 -0.92 1.00
CA GLY A 19 3.21 0.08 0.63
C GLY A 19 3.78 1.26 -0.12
N VAL A 20 2.89 2.02 -0.77
CA VAL A 20 3.24 3.23 -1.52
C VAL A 20 2.29 4.33 -1.12
N ARG A 21 2.86 5.45 -0.65
CA ARG A 21 2.10 6.68 -0.39
C ARG A 21 2.44 7.74 -1.42
N THR A 22 1.42 8.30 -2.06
CA THR A 22 1.49 9.50 -2.87
C THR A 22 0.88 10.67 -2.09
N LYS A 23 0.75 11.85 -2.72
CA LYS A 23 -0.01 12.95 -2.12
C LYS A 23 -1.51 12.65 -2.01
N ARG A 24 -2.04 11.79 -2.90
CA ARG A 24 -3.49 11.57 -3.07
C ARG A 24 -3.93 10.17 -2.69
N GLU A 25 -3.00 9.24 -2.56
CA GLU A 25 -3.32 7.82 -2.46
C GLU A 25 -2.35 7.11 -1.52
N LEU A 26 -2.85 6.07 -0.87
CA LEU A 26 -2.08 5.12 -0.10
C LEU A 26 -2.48 3.72 -0.53
N PHE A 27 -1.49 2.87 -0.82
CA PHE A 27 -1.65 1.44 -0.99
C PHE A 27 -0.75 0.71 0.01
N VAL A 28 -1.24 -0.37 0.62
CA VAL A 28 -0.49 -1.26 1.52
C VAL A 28 -0.88 -2.71 1.23
N HIS A 29 0.12 -3.61 1.18
CA HIS A 29 -0.06 -5.05 1.14
C HIS A 29 0.67 -5.68 2.32
N TYR A 30 -0.04 -6.46 3.13
CA TYR A 30 0.52 -7.11 4.32
C TYR A 30 1.00 -8.53 4.00
N THR A 31 1.93 -9.06 4.80
CA THR A 31 2.36 -10.48 4.72
C THR A 31 1.20 -11.45 4.91
N THR A 32 0.13 -11.03 5.57
CA THR A 32 -1.09 -11.80 5.84
C THR A 32 -2.05 -11.85 4.64
N GLY A 33 -1.80 -11.07 3.59
CA GLY A 33 -2.55 -11.06 2.33
C GLY A 33 -3.64 -10.00 2.23
N GLU A 34 -3.93 -9.29 3.32
CA GLU A 34 -4.82 -8.13 3.32
C GLU A 34 -4.18 -6.96 2.56
N GLU A 35 -5.04 -6.22 1.87
CA GLU A 35 -4.67 -5.01 1.16
C GLU A 35 -5.45 -3.82 1.70
N GLU A 36 -4.80 -2.67 1.74
CA GLU A 36 -5.43 -1.39 2.02
C GLU A 36 -5.23 -0.42 0.86
N TYR A 37 -6.28 0.28 0.47
CA TYR A 37 -6.21 1.38 -0.50
C TYR A 37 -7.09 2.55 -0.07
N TYR A 38 -6.53 3.75 -0.06
CA TYR A 38 -7.22 4.99 0.31
C TYR A 38 -6.96 6.09 -0.71
N ARG A 39 -8.01 6.88 -1.00
CA ARG A 39 -7.89 8.18 -1.69
C ARG A 39 -7.83 9.27 -0.63
N LEU A 40 -6.64 9.79 -0.36
CA LEU A 40 -6.33 10.74 0.70
C LEU A 40 -6.92 12.14 0.47
N ASP A 41 -7.29 12.48 -0.76
CA ASP A 41 -8.01 13.73 -1.05
C ASP A 41 -9.46 13.67 -0.51
N ASP A 42 -10.09 12.49 -0.54
CA ASP A 42 -11.48 12.27 -0.09
C ASP A 42 -11.55 11.75 1.35
N ASP A 43 -10.55 10.98 1.77
CA ASP A 43 -10.42 10.36 3.09
C ASP A 43 -9.02 10.61 3.68
N PRO A 44 -8.75 11.85 4.14
CA PRO A 44 -7.42 12.24 4.64
C PRO A 44 -6.96 11.43 5.87
N TRP A 45 -7.92 10.86 6.59
CA TRP A 45 -7.72 10.11 7.82
C TRP A 45 -7.70 8.59 7.59
N SER A 46 -7.83 8.13 6.34
CA SER A 46 -7.76 6.71 5.97
C SER A 46 -8.74 5.83 6.77
N LEU A 47 -9.97 6.32 6.95
CA LEU A 47 -11.00 5.64 7.75
C LEU A 47 -11.76 4.57 6.96
N ARG A 48 -11.73 4.63 5.63
CA ARG A 48 -12.47 3.70 4.76
C ARG A 48 -11.56 3.07 3.73
N ASN A 49 -11.15 1.84 4.02
CA ASN A 49 -10.41 1.02 3.07
C ASN A 49 -11.28 0.74 1.83
N LEU A 50 -10.76 1.07 0.65
CA LEU A 50 -11.41 0.86 -0.64
C LEU A 50 -10.88 -0.37 -1.38
N ALA A 51 -9.90 -1.09 -0.82
CA ALA A 51 -9.37 -2.32 -1.41
C ALA A 51 -10.49 -3.33 -1.71
N GLY A 52 -10.40 -3.98 -2.87
CA GLY A 52 -11.40 -4.93 -3.35
C GLY A 52 -12.60 -4.32 -4.09
N ARG A 53 -12.74 -2.99 -4.12
CA ARG A 53 -13.78 -2.34 -4.95
C ARG A 53 -13.36 -2.29 -6.42
N ASP A 54 -14.33 -2.48 -7.31
CA ASP A 54 -14.09 -2.46 -8.75
C ASP A 54 -13.70 -1.07 -9.29
N ASP A 55 -14.24 0.00 -8.70
CA ASP A 55 -14.02 1.39 -9.13
C ASP A 55 -12.65 1.97 -8.76
N VAL A 56 -11.82 1.19 -8.04
CA VAL A 56 -10.44 1.57 -7.68
C VAL A 56 -9.38 0.58 -8.18
N ARG A 57 -9.80 -0.49 -8.86
CA ARG A 57 -8.94 -1.61 -9.25
C ARG A 57 -7.74 -1.17 -10.08
N ARG A 58 -7.91 -0.21 -10.98
CA ARG A 58 -6.85 0.29 -11.85
C ARG A 58 -5.84 1.12 -11.06
N GLU A 59 -6.30 2.13 -10.35
CA GLU A 59 -5.46 3.04 -9.57
C GLU A 59 -4.67 2.29 -8.49
N MET A 60 -5.34 1.40 -7.74
CA MET A 60 -4.71 0.52 -6.77
C MET A 60 -3.68 -0.42 -7.43
N GLY A 61 -4.00 -1.00 -8.59
CA GLY A 61 -3.12 -1.88 -9.35
C GLY A 61 -1.81 -1.21 -9.77
N GLU A 62 -1.86 0.07 -10.17
CA GLU A 62 -0.67 0.85 -10.51
C GLU A 62 0.27 1.04 -9.32
N LEU A 63 -0.27 1.33 -8.13
CA LEU A 63 0.52 1.44 -6.91
C LEU A 63 1.05 0.09 -6.45
N ARG A 64 0.27 -0.98 -6.58
CA ARG A 64 0.69 -2.36 -6.28
C ARG A 64 1.87 -2.79 -7.15
N ASP A 65 1.81 -2.53 -8.45
CA ASP A 65 2.91 -2.80 -9.37
C ASP A 65 4.16 -1.97 -9.07
N TYR A 66 3.98 -0.71 -8.64
CA TYR A 66 5.09 0.12 -8.19
C TYR A 66 5.72 -0.42 -6.90
N ALA A 67 4.90 -0.81 -5.92
CA ALA A 67 5.34 -1.39 -4.66
C ALA A 67 6.13 -2.69 -4.90
N ARG A 68 5.62 -3.59 -5.74
CA ARG A 68 6.28 -4.85 -6.12
C ARG A 68 7.67 -4.65 -6.73
N LYS A 69 7.86 -3.59 -7.51
CA LYS A 69 9.16 -3.26 -8.13
C LYS A 69 10.14 -2.60 -7.17
N ARG A 70 9.68 -2.00 -6.07
CA ARG A 70 10.49 -1.10 -5.23
C ARG A 70 10.67 -1.55 -3.79
N CYS A 71 9.81 -2.41 -3.27
CA CYS A 71 10.01 -3.03 -1.96
C CYS A 71 11.18 -4.03 -2.07
N SER A 72 12.36 -3.61 -1.63
CA SER A 72 13.60 -4.37 -1.78
C SER A 72 14.58 -4.03 -0.65
N PRO A 73 14.92 -4.99 0.22
CA PRO A 73 14.44 -6.38 0.20
C PRO A 73 12.95 -6.46 0.53
N VAL A 74 12.28 -7.46 -0.04
CA VAL A 74 10.91 -7.80 0.36
C VAL A 74 10.96 -8.37 1.80
N PRO A 75 10.00 -8.05 2.69
CA PRO A 75 9.96 -8.59 4.03
C PRO A 75 9.96 -10.13 4.06
N PRO A 76 10.52 -10.78 5.10
CA PRO A 76 10.42 -12.23 5.26
C PRO A 76 8.96 -12.70 5.29
N GLY A 77 8.65 -13.80 4.61
CA GLY A 77 7.30 -14.39 4.57
C GLY A 77 6.29 -13.64 3.70
N PHE A 78 6.73 -12.64 2.93
CA PHE A 78 5.86 -11.85 2.07
C PHE A 78 5.58 -12.55 0.73
N SER A 79 4.33 -12.49 0.28
CA SER A 79 3.91 -12.92 -1.06
C SER A 79 3.12 -11.79 -1.72
N TRP A 80 3.42 -11.50 -2.98
CA TRP A 80 2.69 -10.50 -3.77
C TRP A 80 1.40 -11.08 -4.34
#